data_AF-C9XYW6-F1
#
_entry.id   AF-C9XYW6-F1
#
_cell.length_a   1.000
_cell.length_b   1.000
_cell.length_c   1.000
_cell.angle_alpha   90.00
_cell.angle_beta   90.00
_cell.angle_gamma   90.00
#
_symmetry.space_group_name_H-M   'P 1'
#
loop_
_entity.id
_entity.type
_entity.pdbx_description
1 polymer ?
#
loop_
_entity_poly.entity_id
_entity_poly.type
_entity_poly.pdbx_seq_one_letter_code
_entity_poly.pdbx_strand_id
1 'polypeptide(L)'
;MAYIAVTPRAYIGKSVGNGQCVAFAQRAANMPYTVAWRRGALVKGNKNIVPGTVIATFDGNNHYGNHTDGRSHAAIYLGQDANGIQILDQWIKHDGAGMSIPHPVSQRTIYFRHAPRAENNGDNYYVVE
;
A
#
# COMPACT_ATOMS: atom_id res chain seq x y z
N MET A 1 12.47 -0.13 11.69
CA MET A 1 12.24 -1.59 11.77
C MET A 1 10.97 -1.87 11.00
N ALA A 2 11.01 -2.68 9.95
CA ALA A 2 9.88 -2.82 9.04
C ALA A 2 8.68 -3.51 9.71
N TYR A 3 7.47 -3.06 9.40
CA TYR A 3 6.24 -3.74 9.80
C TYR A 3 5.94 -4.91 8.86
N ILE A 4 5.69 -6.09 9.39
CA ILE A 4 5.47 -7.32 8.60
C ILE A 4 4.15 -7.95 9.01
N ALA A 5 3.24 -8.09 8.04
CA ALA A 5 2.03 -8.87 8.17
C ALA A 5 2.35 -10.37 8.02
N VAL A 6 1.98 -11.17 9.02
CA VAL A 6 2.27 -12.62 9.04
C VAL A 6 1.37 -13.39 8.05
N THR A 7 0.10 -13.02 7.94
CA THR A 7 -0.91 -13.73 7.13
C THR A 7 -1.73 -12.80 6.23
N PRO A 8 -1.10 -11.93 5.41
CA PRO A 8 -1.83 -10.92 4.64
C PRO A 8 -2.78 -11.53 3.60
N ARG A 9 -2.48 -12.75 3.12
CA ARG A 9 -3.33 -13.49 2.16
C ARG A 9 -4.66 -13.97 2.77
N ALA A 10 -4.77 -14.08 4.09
CA ALA A 10 -6.01 -14.49 4.77
C ALA A 10 -7.14 -13.45 4.67
N TYR A 11 -6.79 -12.24 4.23
CA TYR A 11 -7.73 -11.13 4.02
C TYR A 11 -8.22 -11.03 2.58
N ILE A 12 -7.68 -11.79 1.62
CA ILE A 12 -8.10 -11.74 0.22
C ILE A 12 -9.61 -11.96 0.11
N GLY A 13 -10.28 -11.09 -0.65
CA GLY A 13 -11.74 -11.10 -0.83
C GLY A 13 -12.52 -10.45 0.32
N LYS A 14 -11.85 -9.95 1.36
CA LYS A 14 -12.49 -9.26 2.50
C LYS A 14 -12.24 -7.75 2.42
N SER A 15 -13.21 -6.97 2.88
CA SER A 15 -13.02 -5.55 3.18
C SER A 15 -12.64 -5.41 4.66
N VAL A 16 -11.48 -4.84 4.95
CA VAL A 16 -10.93 -4.74 6.30
C VAL A 16 -11.14 -3.34 6.87
N GLY A 17 -11.66 -3.25 8.10
CA GLY A 17 -11.90 -1.96 8.75
C GLY A 17 -12.92 -1.11 7.98
N ASN A 18 -12.51 0.09 7.58
CA ASN A 18 -13.34 1.02 6.81
C ASN A 18 -13.18 0.88 5.28
N GLY A 19 -12.53 -0.19 4.78
CA GLY A 19 -12.31 -0.43 3.35
C GLY A 19 -11.17 0.38 2.71
N GLN A 20 -10.49 1.24 3.47
CA GLN A 20 -9.34 2.02 2.99
C GLN A 20 -8.04 1.21 3.02
N CYS A 21 -7.09 1.55 2.15
CA CYS A 21 -5.80 0.88 2.04
C CYS A 21 -5.02 0.85 3.37
N VAL A 22 -5.03 1.98 4.10
CA VAL A 22 -4.39 2.13 5.42
C VAL A 22 -4.98 1.17 6.45
N ALA A 23 -6.31 1.02 6.51
CA ALA A 23 -6.95 0.18 7.51
C ALA A 23 -6.57 -1.29 7.35
N PHE A 24 -6.38 -1.74 6.10
CA PHE A 24 -5.85 -3.07 5.85
C PHE A 24 -4.41 -3.22 6.34
N ALA A 25 -3.51 -2.31 5.97
CA ALA A 25 -2.11 -2.35 6.39
C ALA A 25 -1.97 -2.35 7.92
N GLN A 26 -2.69 -1.44 8.60
CA GLN A 26 -2.70 -1.36 10.06
C GLN A 26 -3.19 -2.64 10.72
N ARG A 27 -4.27 -3.24 10.21
CA ARG A 27 -4.83 -4.45 10.78
C ARG A 27 -3.97 -5.68 10.49
N ALA A 28 -3.42 -5.79 9.29
CA ALA A 28 -2.63 -6.94 8.86
C ALA A 28 -1.26 -7.02 9.54
N ALA A 29 -0.62 -5.88 9.81
CA ALA A 29 0.71 -5.80 10.42
C ALA A 29 0.72 -5.18 11.83
N ASN A 30 -0.45 -5.00 12.45
CA ASN A 30 -0.61 -4.39 13.79
C ASN A 30 0.14 -3.05 13.93
N MET A 31 -0.02 -2.16 12.95
CA MET A 31 0.75 -0.91 12.88
C MET A 31 0.12 0.21 13.70
N PRO A 32 0.92 1.21 14.13
CA PRO A 32 0.39 2.44 14.71
C PRO A 32 -0.37 3.30 13.68
N TYR A 33 -0.93 4.41 14.16
CA TYR A 33 -1.51 5.45 13.31
C TYR A 33 -0.50 5.98 12.29
N THR A 34 -0.97 6.40 11.12
CA THR A 34 -0.15 6.85 9.98
C THR A 34 0.79 8.01 10.30
N VAL A 35 0.47 8.82 11.31
CA VAL A 35 1.35 9.89 11.82
C VAL A 35 2.69 9.39 12.35
N ALA A 36 2.73 8.14 12.82
CA ALA A 36 3.96 7.52 13.32
C ALA A 36 4.78 6.85 12.21
N TRP A 37 4.24 6.72 10.99
CA TRP A 37 4.89 6.01 9.90
C TRP A 37 6.03 6.84 9.33
N ARG A 38 7.18 6.18 9.15
CA ARG A 38 8.37 6.80 8.57
C ARG A 38 8.71 6.15 7.25
N ARG A 39 9.23 6.96 6.33
CA ARG A 39 9.80 6.49 5.07
C ARG A 39 11.07 5.70 5.36
N GLY A 40 11.04 4.41 5.08
CA GLY A 40 12.21 3.52 5.11
C GLY A 40 12.85 3.37 3.72
N ALA A 41 13.40 2.18 3.48
CA ALA A 41 14.08 1.86 2.23
C ALA A 41 13.14 1.88 1.01
N LEU A 42 13.67 2.31 -0.14
CA LEU A 42 12.98 2.23 -1.43
C LEU A 42 12.72 0.75 -1.78
N VAL A 43 11.51 0.45 -2.27
CA VAL A 43 11.12 -0.91 -2.64
C VAL A 43 11.76 -1.33 -3.96
N LYS A 44 11.71 -0.45 -4.97
CA LYS A 44 12.21 -0.74 -6.32
C LYS A 44 13.67 -1.19 -6.29
N GLY A 45 13.93 -2.39 -6.79
CA GLY A 45 15.26 -2.97 -6.87
C GLY A 45 15.77 -3.61 -5.56
N ASN A 46 15.06 -3.42 -4.45
CA ASN A 46 15.45 -3.98 -3.16
C ASN A 46 14.91 -5.41 -2.98
N LYS A 47 15.74 -6.39 -3.34
CA LYS A 47 15.41 -7.82 -3.24
C LYS A 47 15.45 -8.38 -1.82
N ASN A 48 15.86 -7.59 -0.82
CA ASN A 48 15.96 -8.03 0.58
C ASN A 48 14.66 -7.80 1.36
N ILE A 49 13.61 -7.26 0.73
CA ILE A 49 12.32 -7.03 1.38
C ILE A 49 11.59 -8.35 1.54
N VAL A 50 11.16 -8.62 2.77
CA VAL A 50 10.44 -9.84 3.12
C VAL A 50 8.99 -9.74 2.65
N PRO A 51 8.42 -10.78 2.01
CA PRO A 51 6.98 -10.82 1.74
C PRO A 51 6.17 -10.65 3.02
N GLY A 52 5.16 -9.78 2.98
CA GLY A 52 4.39 -9.34 4.15
C GLY A 52 4.80 -7.96 4.66
N THR A 53 5.93 -7.40 4.23
CA THR A 53 6.34 -6.05 4.62
C THR A 53 5.33 -5.00 4.16
N VAL A 54 4.99 -4.06 5.05
CA VAL A 54 4.15 -2.92 4.70
C VAL A 54 4.96 -1.91 3.91
N ILE A 55 4.39 -1.48 2.79
CA ILE A 55 4.95 -0.46 1.92
C ILE A 55 3.93 0.65 1.71
N ALA A 56 4.41 1.88 1.53
CA ALA A 56 3.55 3.02 1.28
C ALA A 56 4.24 4.06 0.40
N THR A 57 3.43 4.91 -0.21
CA THR A 57 3.89 6.17 -0.79
C THR A 57 4.05 7.21 0.33
N PHE A 58 5.07 8.05 0.21
CA PHE A 58 5.30 9.15 1.16
C PHE A 58 5.43 10.45 0.38
N ASP A 59 4.98 11.56 0.97
CA ASP A 59 5.10 12.89 0.39
C ASP A 59 6.53 13.44 0.49
N GLY A 60 6.76 14.63 -0.08
CA GLY A 60 8.07 15.29 -0.07
C GLY A 60 8.67 15.50 1.32
N ASN A 61 7.83 15.51 2.36
CA ASN A 61 8.25 15.66 3.76
C ASN A 61 8.57 14.32 4.45
N ASN A 62 8.70 13.21 3.69
CA ASN A 62 8.93 11.85 4.21
C ASN A 62 7.82 11.32 5.13
N HIS A 63 6.64 11.95 5.12
CA HIS A 63 5.47 11.56 5.90
C HIS A 63 4.39 10.98 4.99
N TYR A 64 3.51 10.15 5.55
CA TYR A 64 2.35 9.65 4.83
C TYR A 64 1.25 10.74 4.81
N GLY A 65 0.97 11.34 3.66
CA GLY A 65 0.01 12.46 3.54
C GLY A 65 -1.46 12.09 3.70
N ASN A 66 -1.79 10.80 3.76
CA ASN A 66 -3.16 10.29 3.93
C ASN A 66 -4.18 10.91 2.96
N HIS A 67 -3.74 11.11 1.71
CA HIS A 67 -4.52 11.69 0.65
C HIS A 67 -5.51 10.67 0.04
N THR A 68 -6.80 10.97 0.10
CA THR A 68 -7.88 10.13 -0.47
C THR A 68 -8.07 10.33 -1.97
N ASP A 69 -7.37 11.29 -2.58
CA ASP A 69 -7.40 11.59 -4.02
C ASP A 69 -6.40 10.75 -4.86
N GLY A 70 -5.80 9.73 -4.24
CA GLY A 70 -4.89 8.79 -4.90
C GLY A 70 -3.42 9.23 -4.96
N ARG A 71 -3.08 10.25 -4.18
CA ARG A 71 -1.68 10.65 -3.91
C ARG A 71 -1.03 9.82 -2.81
N SER A 72 -1.81 9.19 -1.93
CA SER A 72 -1.31 8.31 -0.88
C SER A 72 -1.88 6.90 -1.01
N HIS A 73 -1.00 5.91 -0.91
CA HIS A 73 -1.37 4.51 -0.94
C HIS A 73 -0.50 3.69 0.02
N ALA A 74 -1.11 2.72 0.68
CA ALA A 74 -0.46 1.76 1.56
C ALA A 74 -0.84 0.34 1.16
N ALA A 75 0.13 -0.56 1.10
CA ALA A 75 -0.08 -1.92 0.65
C ALA A 75 0.85 -2.90 1.38
N ILE A 76 0.55 -4.19 1.26
CA ILE A 76 1.43 -5.26 1.74
C ILE A 76 2.22 -5.80 0.55
N TYR A 77 3.54 -5.76 0.65
CA TYR A 77 4.46 -6.31 -0.33
C TYR A 77 4.39 -7.83 -0.38
N LEU A 78 4.27 -8.41 -1.57
CA LEU A 78 4.39 -9.86 -1.80
C LEU A 78 5.68 -10.22 -2.53
N GLY A 79 6.20 -9.31 -3.34
CA GLY A 79 7.34 -9.55 -4.22
C GLY A 79 7.51 -8.40 -5.21
N GLN A 80 8.57 -8.47 -6.02
CA GLN A 80 8.74 -7.60 -7.17
C GLN A 80 9.49 -8.33 -8.27
N ASP A 81 9.25 -7.93 -9.51
CA ASP A 81 9.96 -8.38 -10.70
C ASP A 81 10.37 -7.18 -11.57
N ALA A 82 10.91 -7.43 -12.76
CA ALA A 82 11.34 -6.34 -13.65
C ALA A 82 10.21 -5.37 -14.04
N ASN A 83 8.95 -5.83 -14.01
CA ASN A 83 7.80 -5.05 -14.41
C ASN A 83 7.25 -4.16 -13.27
N GLY A 84 7.37 -4.57 -12.02
CA GLY A 84 6.73 -3.88 -10.91
C GLY A 84 6.74 -4.63 -9.58
N ILE A 85 5.93 -4.12 -8.65
CA ILE A 85 5.77 -4.63 -7.29
C ILE A 85 4.46 -5.42 -7.21
N GLN A 86 4.52 -6.67 -6.79
CA GLN A 86 3.33 -7.45 -6.43
C GLN A 86 2.90 -7.07 -5.01
N ILE A 87 1.65 -6.67 -4.88
CA ILE A 87 1.10 -6.19 -3.61
C ILE A 87 -0.25 -6.82 -3.29
N LEU A 88 -0.64 -6.74 -2.03
CA LEU A 88 -2.03 -6.81 -1.58
C LEU A 88 -2.47 -5.45 -1.09
N ASP A 89 -3.61 -4.99 -1.56
CA ASP A 89 -4.25 -3.78 -1.10
C ASP A 89 -5.76 -3.84 -1.26
N GLN A 90 -6.42 -2.88 -0.63
CA GLN A 90 -7.85 -2.61 -0.76
C GLN A 90 -8.03 -1.10 -0.90
N TRP A 91 -9.13 -0.67 -1.50
CA TRP A 91 -9.47 0.75 -1.57
C TRP A 91 -10.98 0.92 -1.75
N ILE A 92 -11.48 2.11 -1.45
CA ILE A 92 -12.83 2.51 -1.84
C ILE A 92 -12.71 3.42 -3.05
N LYS A 93 -13.42 3.09 -4.13
CA LYS A 93 -13.61 4.01 -5.25
C LYS A 93 -14.99 4.64 -5.11
N HIS A 94 -15.12 5.92 -5.45
CA HIS A 94 -16.42 6.56 -5.61
C HIS A 94 -16.79 6.49 -7.10
N ASP A 95 -18.03 6.12 -7.42
CA ASP A 95 -18.53 6.24 -8.78
C ASP A 95 -18.89 7.70 -9.12
N GLY A 96 -19.27 7.95 -10.38
CA GLY A 96 -19.66 9.29 -10.84
C GLY A 96 -20.91 9.85 -10.14
N ALA A 97 -21.70 8.99 -9.47
CA ALA A 97 -22.85 9.38 -8.66
C ALA A 97 -22.53 9.53 -7.15
N GLY A 98 -21.28 9.37 -6.73
CA GLY A 98 -20.85 9.52 -5.32
C GLY A 98 -21.04 8.28 -4.45
N MET A 99 -21.46 7.15 -5.02
CA MET A 99 -21.58 5.87 -4.34
C MET A 99 -20.21 5.24 -4.11
N SER A 100 -19.94 4.89 -2.84
CA SER A 100 -18.73 4.18 -2.43
C SER A 100 -18.79 2.71 -2.86
N ILE A 101 -17.91 2.31 -3.77
CA ILE A 101 -17.73 0.93 -4.19
C ILE A 101 -16.44 0.40 -3.55
N PRO A 102 -16.53 -0.51 -2.56
CA PRO A 102 -15.36 -1.11 -1.96
C PRO A 102 -14.69 -2.09 -2.93
N HIS A 103 -13.38 -1.96 -3.09
CA HIS A 103 -12.54 -2.98 -3.67
C HIS A 103 -11.94 -3.79 -2.52
N PRO A 104 -12.35 -5.05 -2.32
CA PRO A 104 -11.81 -5.88 -1.25
C PRO A 104 -10.31 -6.14 -1.47
N VAL A 105 -9.65 -6.65 -0.44
CA VAL A 105 -8.23 -7.02 -0.52
C VAL A 105 -8.01 -7.96 -1.69
N SER A 106 -7.17 -7.53 -2.63
CA SER A 106 -6.87 -8.27 -3.83
C SER A 106 -5.40 -8.12 -4.19
N GLN A 107 -4.87 -9.10 -4.92
CA GLN A 107 -3.51 -9.01 -5.43
C GLN A 107 -3.50 -8.20 -6.72
N ARG A 108 -2.60 -7.23 -6.81
CA ARG A 108 -2.32 -6.50 -8.05
C ARG A 108 -0.83 -6.17 -8.18
N THR A 109 -0.44 -5.76 -9.38
CA THR A 109 0.91 -5.32 -9.69
C THR A 109 0.94 -3.82 -9.87
N ILE A 110 1.80 -3.14 -9.12
CA ILE A 110 2.13 -1.74 -9.34
C ILE A 110 3.34 -1.67 -10.25
N TYR A 111 3.13 -1.24 -11.48
CA TYR A 111 4.17 -1.19 -12.50
C TYR A 111 5.20 -0.08 -12.19
N PHE A 112 6.47 -0.36 -12.50
CA PHE A 112 7.55 0.64 -12.50
C PHE A 112 7.43 1.55 -13.72
N ARG A 113 6.42 2.42 -13.70
CA ARG A 113 6.15 3.38 -14.77
C ARG A 113 5.67 4.70 -14.20
N HIS A 114 5.97 5.76 -14.93
CA HIS A 114 5.36 7.05 -14.65
C HIS A 114 3.85 6.94 -14.88
N ALA A 115 3.08 7.05 -13.80
CA ALA A 115 1.64 7.02 -13.82
C ALA A 115 1.10 8.40 -13.40
N PRO A 116 -0.04 8.85 -13.97
CA PRO A 116 -0.64 10.14 -13.60
C PRO A 116 -1.06 10.20 -12.13
N ARG A 117 -1.24 9.05 -11.47
CA ARG A 117 -1.48 8.96 -10.03
C ARG A 117 -0.27 8.33 -9.33
N ALA A 118 0.18 8.95 -8.25
CA ALA A 118 1.34 8.49 -7.47
C ALA A 118 1.14 7.08 -6.91
N GLU A 119 -0.08 6.70 -6.57
CA GLU A 119 -0.44 5.33 -6.13
C GLU A 119 -0.11 4.25 -7.17
N ASN A 120 -0.12 4.57 -8.46
CA ASN A 120 0.13 3.61 -9.53
C ASN A 120 1.58 3.64 -10.04
N ASN A 121 2.43 4.43 -9.40
CA ASN A 121 3.84 4.56 -9.75
C ASN A 121 4.69 3.71 -8.80
N GLY A 122 5.16 2.56 -9.27
CA GLY A 122 6.01 1.64 -8.50
C GLY A 122 7.34 2.26 -8.06
N ASP A 123 7.76 3.36 -8.68
CA ASP A 123 8.98 4.10 -8.31
C ASP A 123 8.84 4.87 -7.00
N ASN A 124 7.62 5.08 -6.49
CA ASN A 124 7.37 5.90 -5.30
C ASN A 124 6.94 5.09 -4.06
N TYR A 125 7.33 3.81 -3.99
CA TYR A 125 7.01 2.94 -2.86
C TYR A 125 8.21 2.70 -1.95
N TYR A 126 7.99 2.87 -0.66
CA TYR A 126 8.98 2.71 0.40
C TYR A 126 8.46 1.77 1.48
N VAL A 127 9.37 1.05 2.13
CA VAL A 127 9.08 0.30 3.35
C VAL A 127 8.62 1.26 4.44
N VAL A 128 7.57 0.88 5.18
CA VAL A 128 7.13 1.63 6.36
C VAL A 128 7.90 1.19 7.59
N GLU A 129 8.43 2.17 8.33
CA GLU A 129 9.16 1.99 9.59
C GLU A 129 8.57 2.80 10.75
#